data_AF-A0A847KIU6-F1
#
_entry.id   AF-A0A847KIU6-F1
#
_cell.length_a   1.000
_cell.length_b   1.000
_cell.length_c   1.000
_cell.angle_alpha   90.00
_cell.angle_beta   90.00
_cell.angle_gamma   90.00
#
_symmetry.space_group_name_H-M   'P 1'
#
loop_
_entity.id
_entity.type
_entity.pdbx_description
1 polymer ?
#
loop_
_entity_poly.entity_id
_entity_poly.type
_entity_poly.pdbx_seq_one_letter_code
_entity_poly.pdbx_strand_id
1 'polypeptide(L)'
;MSALERRFQILLDQERYALVEREAARSGRSVAAVIREAIDLRFGSEVTVRANAATAFLAATADPREPGEDWAESKAAMDAELARRVP
;
A
#
# COMPACT_ATOMS: atom_id res chain seq x y z
N MET A 1 13.81 16.82 1.26
CA MET A 1 13.18 18.11 1.59
C MET A 1 11.71 17.86 1.81
N SER A 2 11.24 18.00 3.06
CA SER A 2 9.86 17.65 3.43
C SER A 2 9.04 18.94 3.44
N ALA A 3 8.11 19.11 2.53
CA ALA A 3 7.27 20.30 2.51
C ALA A 3 5.81 19.90 2.63
N LEU A 4 5.32 19.86 3.87
CA LEU A 4 3.91 20.04 4.12
C LEU A 4 3.59 21.50 3.75
N GLU A 5 3.02 21.72 2.57
CA GLU A 5 2.86 23.07 1.99
C GLU A 5 1.58 23.79 2.41
N ARG A 6 0.57 23.05 2.89
CA ARG A 6 -0.76 23.59 3.21
C ARG A 6 -1.06 23.39 4.69
N ARG A 7 -1.50 24.46 5.36
CA ARG A 7 -1.97 24.43 6.75
C ARG A 7 -3.49 24.25 6.76
N PHE A 8 -3.95 23.31 7.58
CA PHE A 8 -5.35 22.99 7.76
C PHE A 8 -5.73 23.19 9.23
N GLN A 9 -6.85 23.87 9.48
CA GLN A 9 -7.42 24.07 10.80
C GLN A 9 -8.83 23.47 10.81
N ILE A 10 -9.13 22.66 11.81
CA ILE A 10 -10.45 22.07 12.03
C ILE A 10 -10.89 22.29 13.46
N LEU A 11 -12.20 22.41 13.63
CA LEU A 11 -12.84 22.36 14.94
C LEU A 11 -13.35 20.95 15.18
N LEU A 12 -12.99 20.39 16.32
CA LEU A 12 -13.46 19.11 16.82
C LEU A 12 -14.27 19.38 18.09
N ASP A 13 -15.26 18.53 18.36
CA ASP A 13 -15.83 18.49 19.69
C ASP A 13 -14.86 17.82 20.68
N GLN A 14 -15.21 17.88 21.96
CA GLN A 14 -14.38 17.37 23.04
C GLN A 14 -14.13 15.86 22.91
N GLU A 15 -15.12 15.10 22.48
CA GLU A 15 -15.01 13.65 22.33
C GLU A 15 -13.98 13.26 21.26
N ARG A 16 -14.08 13.88 20.08
CA ARG A 16 -13.16 13.65 18.97
C ARG A 16 -11.76 14.15 19.30
N TYR A 17 -11.65 15.31 19.94
CA TYR A 17 -10.36 15.83 20.39
C TYR A 17 -9.66 14.84 21.34
N ALA A 18 -10.36 14.38 22.37
CA ALA A 18 -9.82 13.44 23.34
C ALA A 18 -9.41 12.09 22.71
N LEU A 19 -10.13 11.64 21.67
CA LEU A 19 -9.77 10.43 20.94
C LEU A 19 -8.41 10.56 20.25
N VAL A 20 -8.19 11.65 19.51
CA VAL A 20 -6.92 11.86 18.79
C VAL A 20 -5.77 12.14 19.75
N GLU A 21 -6.03 12.85 20.84
CA GLU A 21 -5.03 13.10 21.90
C GLU A 21 -4.57 11.80 22.56
N ARG A 22 -5.50 10.90 22.94
CA ARG A 22 -5.14 9.59 23.49
C ARG A 22 -4.30 8.78 22.53
N GLU A 23 -4.64 8.77 21.25
CA GLU A 23 -3.89 8.04 20.23
C GLU A 23 -2.49 8.62 20.01
N ALA A 24 -2.37 9.95 19.99
CA ALA A 24 -1.09 10.65 19.91
C ALA A 24 -0.19 10.28 21.11
N ALA A 25 -0.73 10.30 22.33
CA ALA A 25 -0.01 9.91 23.54
C ALA A 25 0.40 8.43 23.51
N ARG A 26 -0.53 7.53 23.15
CA ARG A 26 -0.29 6.08 23.07
C ARG A 26 0.81 5.71 22.08
N SER A 27 0.88 6.42 20.95
CA SER A 27 1.83 6.16 19.86
C SER A 27 3.11 7.01 19.94
N GLY A 28 3.22 7.93 20.90
CA GLY A 28 4.36 8.85 21.01
C GLY A 28 4.48 9.82 19.81
N ARG A 29 3.37 10.08 19.12
CA ARG A 29 3.33 10.90 17.89
C ARG A 29 2.57 12.19 18.13
N SER A 30 2.78 13.17 17.27
CA SER A 30 1.96 14.39 17.31
C SER A 30 0.55 14.13 16.81
N VAL A 31 -0.43 14.88 17.31
CA VAL A 31 -1.81 14.90 16.81
C VAL A 31 -1.84 15.06 15.29
N ALA A 32 -1.01 15.94 14.74
CA ALA A 32 -0.92 16.15 13.29
C ALA A 32 -0.45 14.90 12.52
N ALA A 33 0.43 14.08 13.11
CA ALA A 33 0.87 12.84 12.49
C ALA A 33 -0.21 11.75 12.51
N VAL A 34 -1.02 11.68 13.57
CA VAL A 34 -2.17 10.78 13.67
C VAL A 34 -3.25 11.16 12.65
N ILE A 35 -3.57 12.46 12.53
CA ILE A 35 -4.54 12.95 11.55
C ILE A 35 -4.09 12.66 10.11
N ARG A 36 -2.81 12.90 9.79
CA ARG A 36 -2.29 12.59 8.44
C ARG A 36 -2.40 11.11 8.10
N GLU A 37 -2.05 10.23 9.01
CA GLU A 37 -2.23 8.79 8.81
C GLU A 37 -3.70 8.41 8.62
N ALA A 38 -4.62 8.99 9.40
CA ALA A 38 -6.04 8.72 9.21
C ALA A 38 -6.54 9.16 7.82
N ILE A 39 -6.01 10.27 7.30
CA ILE A 39 -6.25 10.73 5.91
C ILE A 39 -5.66 9.71 4.93
N ASP A 40 -4.41 9.30 5.11
CA ASP A 40 -3.73 8.34 4.24
C ASP A 40 -4.43 6.98 4.27
N LEU A 41 -4.97 6.53 5.40
CA LEU A 41 -5.74 5.28 5.47
C LEU A 41 -7.11 5.41 4.79
N ARG A 42 -7.76 6.57 4.92
CA ARG A 42 -9.09 6.81 4.35
C ARG A 42 -9.05 7.02 2.84
N PHE A 43 -8.01 7.69 2.34
CA PHE A 43 -7.89 8.14 0.95
C PHE A 43 -6.73 7.50 0.19
N GLY A 44 -5.80 6.86 0.89
CA GLY A 44 -4.71 6.09 0.28
C GLY A 44 -5.24 4.79 -0.29
N SER A 45 -5.65 4.87 -1.56
CA SER A 45 -5.98 3.70 -2.39
C SER A 45 -4.82 2.72 -2.46
N GLU A 46 -3.56 3.18 -2.43
CA GLU A 46 -2.40 2.31 -2.64
C GLU A 46 -2.09 1.35 -1.50
N VAL A 47 -2.32 1.73 -0.23
CA VAL A 47 -2.02 0.83 0.91
C VAL A 47 -2.99 -0.35 0.91
N THR A 48 -4.29 -0.07 0.74
CA THR A 48 -5.32 -1.10 0.62
C THR A 48 -5.13 -1.93 -0.64
N VAL A 49 -4.78 -1.31 -1.78
CA VAL A 49 -4.49 -2.04 -3.02
C VAL A 49 -3.27 -2.96 -2.86
N ARG A 50 -2.18 -2.48 -2.25
CA ARG A 50 -0.97 -3.29 -2.00
C ARG A 50 -1.24 -4.42 -1.01
N ALA A 51 -1.96 -4.15 0.07
CA ALA A 51 -2.34 -5.16 1.06
C ALA A 51 -3.24 -6.26 0.45
N ASN A 52 -4.20 -5.85 -0.39
CA ASN A 52 -5.07 -6.79 -1.11
C ASN A 52 -4.28 -7.59 -2.16
N ALA A 53 -3.35 -6.96 -2.89
CA ALA A 53 -2.50 -7.64 -3.85
C ALA A 53 -1.57 -8.66 -3.16
N ALA A 54 -0.98 -8.30 -2.02
CA ALA A 54 -0.16 -9.21 -1.22
C ALA A 54 -0.97 -10.40 -0.70
N THR A 55 -2.18 -10.14 -0.19
CA THR A 55 -3.10 -11.21 0.25
C THR A 55 -3.45 -12.15 -0.90
N ALA A 56 -3.79 -11.60 -2.07
CA ALA A 56 -4.12 -12.38 -3.25
C ALA A 56 -2.92 -13.22 -3.75
N PHE A 57 -1.72 -12.65 -3.72
CA PHE A 57 -0.49 -13.36 -4.08
C PHE A 57 -0.22 -14.55 -3.14
N LEU A 58 -0.27 -14.32 -1.82
CA LEU A 58 -0.07 -15.39 -0.82
C LEU A 58 -1.10 -16.51 -0.95
N ALA A 59 -2.37 -16.17 -1.22
CA ALA A 59 -3.41 -17.16 -1.48
C ALA A 59 -3.13 -17.96 -2.77
N ALA A 60 -2.64 -17.30 -3.83
CA ALA A 60 -2.31 -17.95 -5.09
C ALA A 60 -1.10 -18.90 -4.99
N THR A 61 -0.24 -18.74 -3.98
CA THR A 61 0.94 -19.58 -3.71
C THR A 61 0.75 -20.57 -2.54
N ALA A 62 -0.43 -20.60 -1.92
CA ALA A 62 -0.69 -21.43 -0.74
C ALA A 62 -0.63 -22.94 -1.05
N ASP A 63 -1.05 -23.33 -2.26
CA ASP A 63 -0.95 -24.70 -2.73
C ASP A 63 0.34 -24.90 -3.53
N PRO A 64 1.16 -25.91 -3.21
CA PRO A 64 2.31 -26.28 -4.02
C PRO A 64 1.84 -26.67 -5.43
N ARG A 65 2.22 -25.87 -6.43
CA ARG A 65 2.03 -26.24 -7.84
C ARG A 65 3.20 -27.10 -8.31
N GLU A 66 2.97 -27.82 -9.41
CA GLU A 66 4.06 -28.46 -10.15
C GLU A 66 5.17 -27.44 -10.44
N PRO A 67 6.44 -27.88 -10.51
CA PRO A 67 7.54 -27.00 -10.91
C PRO A 67 7.16 -26.28 -12.21
N GLY A 68 7.31 -24.97 -12.21
CA GLY A 68 7.10 -24.18 -13.42
C GLY A 68 8.08 -24.58 -14.53
N GLU A 69 7.81 -24.09 -15.74
CA GLU A 69 8.71 -24.24 -16.89
C GLU A 69 10.15 -23.83 -16.55
N ASP A 70 11.11 -24.50 -17.18
CA ASP A 70 12.51 -24.13 -17.02
C ASP A 70 12.74 -22.70 -17.53
N TRP A 71 13.67 -21.99 -16.88
CA TRP A 71 13.98 -20.62 -17.26
C TRP A 71 14.38 -20.49 -18.74
N ALA A 72 15.13 -21.45 -19.28
CA ALA A 72 15.52 -21.41 -20.69
C ALA A 72 14.31 -21.55 -21.62
N GLU A 73 13.32 -22.37 -21.24
CA GLU A 73 12.09 -22.60 -22.01
C GLU A 73 11.21 -21.34 -21.99
N SER A 74 10.93 -20.80 -20.80
CA SER A 74 10.13 -19.57 -20.67
C SER A 74 10.80 -18.39 -21.38
N LYS A 75 12.12 -18.25 -21.27
CA LYS A 75 12.86 -17.20 -21.99
C LYS A 75 12.75 -17.35 -23.50
N ALA A 76 12.94 -18.56 -24.03
CA ALA A 76 12.84 -18.81 -25.47
C ALA A 76 11.43 -18.49 -26.00
N ALA A 77 10.39 -18.85 -25.24
CA ALA A 77 9.01 -18.50 -25.57
C ALA A 77 8.76 -16.98 -25.58
N MET A 78 9.29 -16.25 -24.59
CA MET A 78 9.19 -14.78 -24.53
C MET A 78 9.93 -14.11 -25.69
N ASP A 79 11.13 -14.58 -26.02
CA ASP A 79 11.93 -14.05 -27.13
C ASP A 79 11.23 -14.30 -28.48
N ALA A 80 10.62 -15.48 -28.68
CA ALA A 80 9.85 -15.79 -29.87
C ALA A 80 8.56 -14.96 -30.00
N GLU A 81 7.87 -14.68 -28.88
CA GLU A 81 6.73 -13.77 -28.85
C GLU A 81 7.14 -12.34 -29.20
N LEU A 82 8.25 -11.87 -28.62
CA LEU A 82 8.77 -10.52 -28.88
C LEU A 82 9.16 -10.36 -30.35
N ALA A 83 9.87 -11.33 -30.93
CA ALA A 83 10.23 -11.34 -32.34
C ALA A 83 9.02 -11.34 -33.29
N ARG A 84 7.85 -11.85 -32.84
CA ARG A 84 6.61 -11.78 -33.62
C ARG A 84 5.91 -10.41 -33.55
N ARG A 85 6.13 -9.67 -32.46
CA ARG A 85 5.48 -8.37 -32.19
C ARG A 85 6.31 -7.18 -32.66
N VAL A 86 7.62 -7.36 -32.81
CA VAL A 86 8.51 -6.34 -33.34
C VAL A 86 8.64 -6.58 -34.86
N PRO A 87 8.29 -5.59 -35.72
CA PRO A 87 8.38 -5.72 -37.17
C PRO A 87 9.83 -5.81 -37.68
#